data_AF-A0A7C1JYE4-F1
#
_entry.id   AF-A0A7C1JYE4-F1
#
_cell.length_a   1.000
_cell.length_b   1.000
_cell.length_c   1.000
_cell.angle_alpha   90.00
_cell.angle_beta   90.00
_cell.angle_gamma   90.00
#
_symmetry.space_group_name_H-M   'P 1'
#
loop_
_entity.id
_entity.type
_entity.pdbx_description
1 polymer ?
#
loop_
_entity_poly.entity_id
_entity_poly.type
_entity_poly.pdbx_seq_one_letter_code
_entity_poly.pdbx_strand_id
1 'polypeptide(L)'
;MTNETQVLVALILWLFLFGWIGMRRGYTAELWLLLITVITWILLQEQGDVLVRLANFAGKFIALVQAGGLTAETEEAVRIVAEAPNVITEDNRQGFLFLVWALIVLITFIATSSTRLVKPKPNNRFLSFLIGAVNGLVFAALLLPVLNNLLETITLPQDSALEGLLIVIGRFWMLLADSLAGAWSWVLTWPAGAWLLLITALLVLIAWPLRGSAAGKK
;
A
#
# COMPACT_ATOMS: atom_id res chain seq x y z
N MET A 1 31.58 -21.46 -7.97
CA MET A 1 31.07 -20.56 -6.90
C MET A 1 30.16 -21.37 -6.01
N THR A 2 30.30 -21.27 -4.69
CA THR A 2 29.36 -21.90 -3.75
C THR A 2 28.07 -21.09 -3.66
N ASN A 3 26.96 -21.73 -3.26
CA ASN A 3 25.68 -21.05 -3.02
C ASN A 3 25.83 -19.87 -2.05
N GLU A 4 26.62 -20.04 -0.99
CA GLU A 4 26.95 -19.00 -0.01
C GLU A 4 27.61 -17.77 -0.66
N THR A 5 28.49 -17.99 -1.64
CA THR A 5 29.14 -16.89 -2.38
C THR A 5 28.10 -16.13 -3.21
N GLN A 6 27.13 -16.82 -3.82
CA GLN A 6 26.08 -16.19 -4.61
C GLN A 6 25.14 -15.35 -3.72
N VAL A 7 24.74 -15.89 -2.56
CA VAL A 7 23.91 -15.18 -1.57
C VAL A 7 24.63 -13.91 -1.08
N LEU A 8 25.91 -14.01 -0.76
CA LEU A 8 26.70 -12.87 -0.29
C LEU A 8 26.83 -11.79 -1.37
N VAL A 9 27.10 -12.18 -2.61
CA VAL A 9 27.16 -11.23 -3.74
C VAL A 9 25.81 -10.57 -3.97
N ALA A 10 24.70 -11.32 -3.94
CA ALA A 10 23.35 -10.77 -4.08
C ALA A 10 23.03 -9.76 -2.97
N LEU A 11 23.40 -10.08 -1.72
CA LEU A 11 23.22 -9.16 -0.59
C LEU A 11 24.05 -7.89 -0.76
N ILE A 12 25.30 -7.98 -1.18
CA ILE A 12 26.14 -6.79 -1.42
C ILE A 12 25.52 -5.91 -2.50
N LEU A 13 25.07 -6.49 -3.62
CA LEU A 13 24.41 -5.75 -4.70
C LEU A 13 23.13 -5.07 -4.21
N TRP A 14 22.33 -5.78 -3.41
CA TRP A 14 21.11 -5.24 -2.80
C TRP A 14 21.40 -4.03 -1.89
N LEU A 15 22.38 -4.17 -0.99
CA LEU A 15 22.80 -3.10 -0.08
C LEU A 15 23.36 -1.90 -0.85
N PHE A 16 24.13 -2.15 -1.90
CA PHE A 16 24.70 -1.09 -2.71
C PHE A 16 23.63 -0.32 -3.49
N LEU A 17 22.62 -1.02 -4.03
CA LEU A 17 21.49 -0.41 -4.73
C LEU A 17 20.69 0.52 -3.79
N PHE A 18 20.32 0.01 -2.61
CA PHE A 18 19.59 0.80 -1.63
C PHE A 18 20.44 1.92 -1.03
N GLY A 19 21.73 1.70 -0.80
CA GLY A 19 22.65 2.75 -0.39
C GLY A 19 22.82 3.84 -1.45
N TRP A 20 22.86 3.48 -2.74
CA TRP A 20 22.88 4.43 -3.84
C TRP A 20 21.61 5.29 -3.91
N ILE A 21 20.43 4.66 -3.75
CA ILE A 21 19.15 5.37 -3.63
C ILE A 21 19.20 6.34 -2.45
N GLY A 22 19.72 5.88 -1.30
CA GLY A 22 19.91 6.70 -0.11
C GLY A 22 20.79 7.92 -0.36
N MET A 23 21.90 7.79 -1.10
CA MET A 23 22.74 8.93 -1.46
C MET A 23 22.01 9.98 -2.31
N ARG A 24 21.11 9.56 -3.20
CA ARG A 24 20.32 10.45 -4.06
C ARG A 24 19.22 11.18 -3.29
N ARG A 25 18.59 10.52 -2.31
CA ARG A 25 17.45 11.05 -1.53
C ARG A 25 17.91 11.83 -0.29
N GLY A 26 18.98 11.37 0.33
CA GLY A 26 19.64 11.97 1.48
C GLY A 26 19.20 11.46 2.85
N TYR A 27 20.05 11.67 3.84
CA TYR A 27 19.97 10.98 5.12
C TYR A 27 18.65 11.22 5.86
N THR A 28 18.11 12.44 5.81
CA THR A 28 16.86 12.78 6.50
C THR A 28 15.66 12.07 5.91
N ALA A 29 15.58 12.00 4.57
CA ALA A 29 14.49 11.35 3.88
C ALA A 29 14.52 9.83 4.13
N GLU A 30 15.71 9.24 4.08
CA GLU A 30 15.91 7.82 4.39
C GLU A 30 15.60 7.50 5.86
N LEU A 31 16.00 8.36 6.80
CA LEU A 31 15.72 8.15 8.22
C LEU A 31 14.22 8.24 8.52
N TRP A 32 13.51 9.21 7.93
CA TRP A 32 12.06 9.28 8.05
C TRP A 32 11.37 8.07 7.43
N LEU A 33 11.83 7.63 6.26
CA LEU A 33 11.30 6.42 5.64
C LEU A 33 11.53 5.21 6.55
N LEU A 34 12.72 5.02 7.09
CA LEU A 34 13.05 3.92 8.00
C LEU A 34 12.12 3.92 9.22
N LEU A 35 12.05 5.07 9.90
CA LEU A 35 11.27 5.23 11.12
C LEU A 35 9.79 4.96 10.86
N ILE A 36 9.23 5.54 9.81
CA ILE A 36 7.82 5.34 9.47
C ILE A 36 7.57 3.89 9.07
N THR A 37 8.47 3.28 8.28
CA THR A 37 8.34 1.88 7.83
C THR A 37 8.27 0.93 9.02
N VAL A 38 9.17 1.07 9.99
CA VAL A 38 9.25 0.20 11.18
C VAL A 38 8.09 0.48 12.15
N ILE A 39 7.85 1.76 12.47
CA ILE A 39 6.79 2.12 13.42
C ILE A 39 5.42 1.72 12.89
N THR A 40 5.13 2.01 11.61
CA THR A 40 3.82 1.66 11.04
C THR A 40 3.66 0.16 10.90
N TRP A 41 4.73 -0.59 10.60
CA TRP A 41 4.69 -2.05 10.63
C TRP A 41 4.25 -2.56 12.01
N ILE A 42 4.93 -2.13 13.07
CA ILE A 42 4.62 -2.55 14.45
C ILE A 42 3.20 -2.13 14.85
N LEU A 43 2.85 -0.86 14.64
CA LEU A 43 1.53 -0.34 15.00
C LEU A 43 0.40 -1.04 14.25
N LEU A 44 0.59 -1.42 12.99
CA LEU A 44 -0.42 -2.15 12.22
C LEU A 44 -0.59 -3.59 12.71
N GLN A 45 0.46 -4.22 13.21
CA GLN A 45 0.35 -5.56 13.81
C GLN A 45 -0.40 -5.51 15.15
N GLU A 46 -0.12 -4.50 15.99
CA GLU A 46 -0.74 -4.38 17.32
C GLU A 46 -2.14 -3.76 17.31
N GLN A 47 -2.37 -2.76 16.45
CA GLN A 47 -3.60 -1.95 16.42
C GLN A 47 -4.36 -2.05 15.09
N GLY A 48 -4.00 -3.00 14.24
CA GLY A 48 -4.63 -3.21 12.93
C GLY A 48 -6.14 -3.41 13.00
N ASP A 49 -6.66 -3.89 14.14
CA ASP A 49 -8.09 -4.08 14.38
C ASP A 49 -8.91 -2.81 14.20
N VAL A 50 -8.36 -1.64 14.55
CA VAL A 50 -9.05 -0.36 14.35
C VAL A 50 -9.31 -0.12 12.87
N LEU A 51 -8.31 -0.38 12.03
CA LEU A 51 -8.43 -0.21 10.58
C LEU A 51 -9.31 -1.28 9.94
N VAL A 52 -9.25 -2.52 10.43
CA VAL A 52 -10.14 -3.60 10.00
C VAL A 52 -11.60 -3.24 10.31
N ARG A 53 -11.88 -2.73 11.51
CA ARG A 53 -13.23 -2.28 11.90
C ARG A 53 -13.68 -1.11 11.03
N LEU A 54 -12.80 -0.14 10.77
CA LEU A 54 -13.13 1.00 9.91
C LEU A 54 -13.43 0.56 8.47
N ALA A 55 -12.63 -0.36 7.92
CA ALA A 55 -12.84 -0.92 6.58
C ALA A 55 -14.15 -1.72 6.51
N ASN A 56 -14.43 -2.54 7.51
CA ASN A 56 -15.69 -3.29 7.60
C ASN A 56 -16.90 -2.37 7.76
N PHE A 57 -16.79 -1.30 8.55
CA PHE A 57 -17.82 -0.28 8.65
C PHE A 57 -18.09 0.39 7.29
N ALA A 58 -17.03 0.81 6.59
CA ALA A 58 -17.16 1.40 5.25
C ALA A 58 -17.81 0.41 4.27
N GLY A 59 -17.42 -0.87 4.30
CA GLY A 59 -18.01 -1.92 3.48
C GLY A 59 -19.51 -2.12 3.75
N LYS A 60 -19.90 -2.21 5.02
CA LYS A 60 -21.30 -2.32 5.42
C LYS A 60 -22.12 -1.07 5.08
N PHE A 61 -21.51 0.11 5.16
CA PHE A 61 -22.14 1.35 4.71
C PHE A 61 -22.39 1.34 3.20
N ILE A 62 -21.43 0.87 2.40
CA ILE A 62 -21.62 0.69 0.96
C ILE A 62 -22.77 -0.30 0.70
N ALA A 63 -22.80 -1.45 1.40
CA ALA A 63 -23.89 -2.42 1.26
C ALA A 63 -25.27 -1.81 1.60
N LEU A 64 -25.35 -0.98 2.64
CA LEU A 64 -26.56 -0.22 2.98
C LEU A 64 -27.01 0.71 1.84
N VAL A 65 -26.07 1.46 1.26
CA VAL A 65 -26.35 2.32 0.10
C VAL A 65 -26.82 1.48 -1.09
N GLN A 66 -26.21 0.32 -1.31
CA GLN A 66 -26.54 -0.55 -2.43
C GLN A 66 -27.94 -1.14 -2.34
N ALA A 67 -28.37 -1.52 -1.14
CA ALA A 67 -29.70 -2.05 -0.87
C ALA A 67 -30.80 -0.96 -0.85
N GLY A 68 -30.46 0.31 -1.11
CA GLY A 68 -31.41 1.42 -1.00
C GLY A 68 -31.77 1.78 0.45
N GLY A 69 -30.99 1.31 1.43
CA GLY A 69 -31.26 1.46 2.85
C GLY A 69 -31.17 2.89 3.38
N LEU A 70 -30.68 3.85 2.58
CA LEU A 70 -30.69 5.28 2.93
C LEU A 70 -32.10 5.88 2.97
N THR A 71 -33.07 5.25 2.30
CA THR A 71 -34.48 5.65 2.29
C THR A 71 -35.38 4.65 2.98
N ALA A 72 -34.82 3.56 3.53
CA ALA A 72 -35.56 2.52 4.23
C ALA A 72 -35.88 2.93 5.67
N GLU A 73 -36.84 2.27 6.30
CA GLU A 73 -37.11 2.46 7.73
C GLU A 73 -35.91 1.98 8.57
N THR A 74 -35.73 2.58 9.74
CA THR A 74 -34.56 2.36 10.62
C THR A 74 -34.31 0.88 10.91
N GLU A 75 -35.38 0.10 11.13
CA GLU A 75 -35.29 -1.33 11.43
C GLU A 75 -34.78 -2.15 10.23
N GLU A 76 -35.19 -1.78 9.02
CA GLU A 76 -34.76 -2.40 7.78
C GLU A 76 -33.31 -2.01 7.42
N ALA A 77 -32.93 -0.74 7.62
CA ALA A 77 -31.56 -0.27 7.46
C ALA A 77 -30.59 -0.97 8.43
N VAL A 78 -30.99 -1.16 9.69
CA VAL A 78 -30.20 -1.89 10.69
C VAL A 78 -30.05 -3.37 10.30
N ARG A 79 -31.11 -4.01 9.80
CA ARG A 79 -31.06 -5.39 9.32
C ARG A 79 -30.07 -5.56 8.16
N ILE A 80 -30.11 -4.66 7.17
CA ILE A 80 -29.18 -4.68 6.02
C ILE A 80 -27.72 -4.60 6.48
N VAL A 81 -27.41 -3.71 7.43
CA VAL A 81 -26.04 -3.55 7.97
C VAL A 81 -25.61 -4.75 8.82
N ALA A 82 -26.54 -5.33 9.57
CA ALA A 82 -26.29 -6.49 10.41
C ALA A 82 -25.98 -7.74 9.56
N GLU A 83 -26.75 -7.96 8.50
CA GLU A 83 -26.62 -9.10 7.58
C GLU A 83 -25.49 -8.93 6.56
N ALA A 84 -25.04 -7.70 6.30
CA ALA A 84 -23.93 -7.46 5.38
C ALA A 84 -22.64 -8.14 5.85
N PRO A 85 -22.01 -8.98 5.00
CA PRO A 85 -20.76 -9.65 5.34
C PRO A 85 -19.63 -8.64 5.51
N ASN A 86 -18.68 -8.97 6.38
CA ASN A 86 -17.46 -8.19 6.53
C ASN A 86 -16.62 -8.28 5.26
N VAL A 87 -16.13 -7.13 4.78
CA VAL A 87 -15.24 -7.05 3.60
C VAL A 87 -13.86 -7.60 3.95
N ILE A 88 -13.40 -7.31 5.17
CA ILE A 88 -12.16 -7.83 5.73
C ILE A 88 -12.50 -8.96 6.70
N THR A 89 -12.17 -10.18 6.28
CA THR A 89 -12.30 -11.44 7.02
C THR A 89 -10.95 -11.85 7.60
N GLU A 90 -10.89 -12.90 8.41
CA GLU A 90 -9.63 -13.37 8.97
C GLU A 90 -8.63 -13.80 7.87
N ASP A 91 -9.14 -14.43 6.81
CA ASP A 91 -8.34 -14.94 5.68
C ASP A 91 -7.62 -13.84 4.90
N ASN A 92 -8.24 -12.66 4.77
CA ASN A 92 -7.67 -11.54 4.01
C ASN A 92 -7.11 -10.42 4.91
N ARG A 93 -7.26 -10.54 6.25
CA ARG A 93 -6.83 -9.54 7.24
C ARG A 93 -5.36 -9.17 7.08
N GLN A 94 -4.49 -10.17 7.00
CA GLN A 94 -3.05 -9.93 6.88
C GLN A 94 -2.69 -9.23 5.56
N GLY A 95 -3.31 -9.63 4.46
CA GLY A 95 -3.13 -8.99 3.16
C GLY A 95 -3.60 -7.53 3.16
N PHE A 96 -4.74 -7.25 3.78
CA PHE A 96 -5.26 -5.89 3.93
C PHE A 96 -4.32 -5.00 4.74
N LEU A 97 -3.85 -5.45 5.91
CA LEU A 97 -2.92 -4.67 6.74
C LEU A 97 -1.59 -4.45 6.03
N PHE A 98 -1.10 -5.43 5.29
CA PHE A 98 0.08 -5.29 4.44
C PHE A 98 -0.11 -4.24 3.33
N LEU A 99 -1.28 -4.21 2.68
CA LEU A 99 -1.59 -3.19 1.66
C LEU A 99 -1.63 -1.79 2.27
N VAL A 100 -2.25 -1.62 3.43
CA VAL A 100 -2.27 -0.33 4.14
C VAL A 100 -0.85 0.11 4.50
N TRP A 101 -0.03 -0.81 5.03
CA TRP A 101 1.37 -0.55 5.32
C TRP A 101 2.14 -0.11 4.05
N ALA A 102 2.01 -0.86 2.96
CA ALA A 102 2.68 -0.56 1.69
C ALA A 102 2.27 0.81 1.15
N LEU A 103 1.00 1.18 1.28
CA LEU A 103 0.50 2.50 0.89
C LEU A 103 1.13 3.62 1.74
N ILE A 104 1.22 3.43 3.06
CA ILE A 104 1.85 4.41 3.97
C ILE A 104 3.34 4.57 3.63
N VAL A 105 4.06 3.48 3.39
CA VAL A 105 5.47 3.50 2.98
C VAL A 105 5.64 4.22 1.66
N LEU A 106 4.79 3.95 0.66
CA LEU A 106 4.85 4.60 -0.65
C LEU A 106 4.60 6.11 -0.55
N ILE A 107 3.54 6.51 0.17
CA ILE A 107 3.24 7.93 0.41
C ILE A 107 4.41 8.60 1.12
N THR A 108 4.98 7.95 2.13
CA THR A 108 6.14 8.45 2.87
C THR A 108 7.35 8.61 1.95
N PHE A 109 7.64 7.62 1.12
CA PHE A 109 8.72 7.67 0.14
C PHE A 109 8.56 8.89 -0.78
N ILE A 110 7.37 9.11 -1.33
CA ILE A 110 7.07 10.23 -2.24
C ILE A 110 7.16 11.57 -1.50
N ALA A 111 6.51 11.68 -0.34
CA ALA A 111 6.47 12.90 0.45
C ALA A 111 7.87 13.34 0.90
N THR A 112 8.70 12.39 1.36
CA THR A 112 10.08 12.66 1.79
C THR A 112 11.04 12.92 0.63
N SER A 113 10.72 12.44 -0.59
CA SER A 113 11.53 12.69 -1.80
C SER A 113 11.19 14.03 -2.47
N SER A 114 10.10 14.70 -2.09
CA SER A 114 9.72 15.99 -2.65
C SER A 114 10.58 17.13 -2.09
N THR A 115 11.32 17.80 -2.97
CA THR A 115 12.16 18.97 -2.64
C THR A 115 11.36 20.20 -2.19
N ARG A 116 10.04 20.22 -2.41
CA ARG A 116 9.13 21.26 -1.90
C ARG A 116 8.84 21.12 -0.41
N LEU A 117 8.91 19.90 0.13
CA LEU A 117 8.58 19.60 1.54
C LEU A 117 9.82 19.52 2.42
N VAL A 118 10.96 19.08 1.87
CA VAL A 118 12.21 18.95 2.61
C VAL A 118 13.33 19.65 1.85
N LYS A 119 13.84 20.77 2.39
CA LYS A 119 14.98 21.48 1.79
C LYS A 119 16.23 20.60 1.86
N PRO A 120 17.03 20.49 0.77
CA PRO A 120 18.27 19.74 0.79
C PRO A 120 19.26 20.43 1.74
N LYS A 121 19.49 19.85 2.92
CA LYS A 121 20.59 20.24 3.82
C LYS A 121 21.92 19.69 3.30
N PRO A 122 23.08 20.24 3.71
CA PRO A 122 24.37 19.62 3.43
C PRO A 122 24.35 18.19 3.95
N ASN A 123 24.31 17.26 3.02
CA ASN A 123 23.94 15.88 3.27
C ASN A 123 25.21 15.03 3.27
N ASN A 124 25.51 14.38 4.40
CA ASN A 124 26.62 13.42 4.46
C ASN A 124 26.27 12.22 3.57
N ARG A 125 26.91 12.14 2.41
CA ARG A 125 26.66 11.10 1.40
C ARG A 125 26.91 9.70 1.96
N PHE A 126 27.96 9.54 2.77
CA PHE A 126 28.28 8.26 3.39
C PHE A 126 27.20 7.82 4.39
N LEU A 127 26.74 8.74 5.25
CA LEU A 127 25.64 8.43 6.17
C LEU A 127 24.34 8.10 5.42
N SER A 128 24.06 8.83 4.33
CA SER A 128 22.90 8.57 3.49
C SER A 128 22.96 7.19 2.83
N PHE A 129 24.17 6.76 2.42
CA PHE A 129 24.40 5.42 1.90
C PHE A 129 24.12 4.35 2.95
N LEU A 130 24.64 4.51 4.18
CA LEU A 130 24.45 3.54 5.25
C LEU A 130 22.96 3.40 5.63
N ILE A 131 22.24 4.52 5.79
CA ILE A 131 20.81 4.48 6.13
C ILE A 131 20.01 3.88 4.97
N GLY A 132 20.36 4.21 3.71
CA GLY A 132 19.78 3.57 2.55
C GLY A 132 19.96 2.06 2.59
N ALA A 133 21.18 1.56 2.83
CA ALA A 133 21.47 0.14 2.96
C ALA A 133 20.67 -0.52 4.09
N VAL A 134 20.52 0.14 5.25
CA VAL A 134 19.68 -0.33 6.37
C VAL A 134 18.22 -0.40 5.97
N ASN A 135 17.69 0.60 5.25
CA ASN A 135 16.34 0.53 4.68
C ASN A 135 16.20 -0.67 3.75
N GLY A 136 17.19 -0.93 2.91
CA GLY A 136 17.25 -2.13 2.07
C GLY A 136 17.13 -3.42 2.87
N LEU A 137 17.84 -3.53 4.01
CA LEU A 137 17.73 -4.70 4.90
C LEU A 137 16.33 -4.83 5.51
N VAL A 138 15.76 -3.73 6.00
CA VAL A 138 14.40 -3.73 6.56
C VAL A 138 13.38 -4.14 5.50
N PHE A 139 13.47 -3.58 4.28
CA PHE A 139 12.61 -3.98 3.18
C PHE A 139 12.78 -5.44 2.81
N ALA A 140 14.01 -5.95 2.74
CA ALA A 140 14.25 -7.37 2.50
C ALA A 140 13.59 -8.22 3.60
N ALA A 141 13.83 -7.91 4.88
CA ALA A 141 13.27 -8.67 5.99
C ALA A 141 11.72 -8.71 6.00
N LEU A 142 11.07 -7.60 5.63
CA LEU A 142 9.62 -7.47 5.65
C LEU A 142 8.95 -7.99 4.36
N LEU A 143 9.58 -7.80 3.20
CA LEU A 143 9.02 -8.18 1.90
C LEU A 143 9.39 -9.60 1.47
N LEU A 144 10.59 -10.10 1.81
CA LEU A 144 11.04 -11.43 1.37
C LEU A 144 10.07 -12.55 1.76
N PRO A 145 9.49 -12.60 2.97
CA PRO A 145 8.51 -13.64 3.30
C PRO A 145 7.28 -13.61 2.38
N VAL A 146 6.78 -12.41 2.06
CA VAL A 146 5.63 -12.22 1.18
C VAL A 146 5.98 -12.59 -0.26
N LEU A 147 7.17 -12.20 -0.73
CA LEU A 147 7.68 -12.57 -2.05
C LEU A 147 7.96 -14.06 -2.16
N ASN A 148 8.40 -14.71 -1.09
CA ASN A 148 8.64 -16.15 -1.08
C ASN A 148 7.34 -16.94 -1.25
N ASN A 149 6.23 -16.50 -0.62
CA ASN A 149 4.91 -17.09 -0.86
C ASN A 149 4.51 -17.04 -2.35
N LEU A 150 4.92 -16.00 -3.08
CA LEU A 150 4.68 -15.93 -4.53
C LEU A 150 5.53 -16.97 -5.27
N LEU A 151 6.80 -17.11 -4.90
CA LEU A 151 7.76 -18.01 -5.55
C LEU A 151 7.51 -19.49 -5.24
N GLU A 152 7.04 -19.85 -4.05
CA GLU A 152 6.71 -21.23 -3.67
C GLU A 152 5.61 -21.84 -4.55
N THR A 153 4.75 -21.00 -5.13
CA THR A 153 3.68 -21.45 -6.03
C THR A 153 4.14 -21.66 -7.47
N ILE A 154 5.42 -21.39 -7.78
CA ILE A 154 5.97 -21.40 -9.14
C ILE A 154 7.05 -22.47 -9.24
N THR A 155 6.91 -23.37 -10.21
CA THR A 155 7.99 -24.30 -10.58
C THR A 155 8.95 -23.59 -11.53
N LEU A 156 10.13 -23.21 -11.03
CA LEU A 156 11.13 -22.51 -11.84
C LEU A 156 12.05 -23.51 -12.56
N PRO A 157 12.29 -23.35 -13.87
CA PRO A 157 13.30 -24.12 -14.59
C PRO A 157 14.69 -23.90 -13.97
N GLN A 158 15.39 -24.97 -13.58
CA GLN A 158 16.74 -24.85 -13.00
C GLN A 158 17.82 -24.57 -14.04
N ASP A 159 17.57 -24.93 -15.30
CA ASP A 159 18.56 -24.86 -16.38
C ASP A 159 18.47 -23.57 -17.22
N SER A 160 17.46 -22.72 -16.98
CA SER A 160 17.20 -21.51 -17.78
C SER A 160 16.77 -20.33 -16.91
N ALA A 161 17.74 -19.48 -16.54
CA ALA A 161 17.49 -18.29 -15.74
C ALA A 161 16.58 -17.27 -16.44
N LEU A 162 16.68 -17.16 -17.77
CA LEU A 162 15.85 -16.24 -18.56
C LEU A 162 14.39 -16.69 -18.59
N GLU A 163 14.15 -17.99 -18.77
CA GLU A 163 12.80 -18.55 -18.76
C GLU A 163 12.16 -18.45 -17.38
N GLY A 164 12.91 -18.76 -16.31
CA GLY A 164 12.47 -18.54 -14.93
C GLY A 164 12.08 -17.08 -14.67
N LEU A 165 12.89 -16.11 -15.14
CA LEU A 165 12.58 -14.68 -15.02
C LEU A 165 11.30 -14.30 -15.78
N LEU A 166 11.11 -14.80 -17.00
CA LEU A 166 9.89 -14.53 -17.79
C LEU A 166 8.64 -15.11 -17.12
N ILE A 167 8.73 -16.30 -16.53
CA ILE A 167 7.62 -16.92 -15.78
C ILE A 167 7.24 -16.05 -14.57
N VAL A 168 8.23 -15.57 -13.79
CA VAL A 168 7.98 -14.70 -12.64
C VAL A 168 7.33 -13.38 -13.06
N ILE A 169 7.82 -12.75 -14.13
CA ILE A 169 7.24 -11.50 -14.67
C ILE A 169 5.81 -11.75 -15.16
N GLY A 170 5.58 -12.84 -15.90
CA GLY A 170 4.24 -13.21 -16.39
C GLY A 170 3.25 -13.43 -15.25
N ARG A 171 3.68 -14.12 -14.18
CA ARG A 171 2.86 -14.34 -12.99
C ARG A 171 2.53 -13.04 -12.27
N PHE A 172 3.51 -12.15 -12.12
CA PHE A 172 3.27 -10.83 -11.56
C PHE A 172 2.21 -10.07 -12.36
N TRP A 173 2.31 -10.07 -13.70
CA TRP A 173 1.36 -9.38 -14.57
C TRP A 173 -0.04 -9.98 -14.49
N MET A 174 -0.14 -11.31 -14.42
CA MET A 174 -1.41 -12.01 -14.24
C MET A 174 -2.07 -11.65 -12.91
N LEU A 175 -1.32 -11.68 -11.81
CA LEU A 175 -1.83 -11.29 -10.49
C LEU A 175 -2.31 -9.83 -10.47
N LEU A 176 -1.57 -8.94 -11.12
CA LEU A 176 -1.95 -7.53 -11.26
C LEU A 176 -3.23 -7.38 -12.09
N ALA A 177 -3.33 -8.08 -13.23
CA ALA A 177 -4.50 -8.06 -14.09
C ALA A 177 -5.75 -8.62 -13.38
N ASP A 178 -5.62 -9.75 -12.68
CA ASP A 178 -6.69 -10.39 -11.92
C ASP A 178 -7.16 -9.48 -10.77
N SER A 179 -6.22 -8.83 -10.07
CA SER A 179 -6.54 -7.87 -9.01
C SER A 179 -7.29 -6.65 -9.55
N LEU A 180 -6.85 -6.11 -10.69
CA LEU A 180 -7.53 -5.00 -11.36
C LEU A 180 -8.91 -5.40 -11.89
N ALA A 181 -9.04 -6.57 -12.49
CA ALA A 181 -10.32 -7.09 -12.98
C ALA A 181 -11.30 -7.30 -11.82
N GLY A 182 -10.84 -7.85 -10.70
CA GLY A 182 -11.62 -8.00 -9.48
C GLY A 182 -12.11 -6.65 -8.95
N ALA A 183 -11.20 -5.69 -8.76
CA ALA A 183 -11.57 -4.34 -8.32
C ALA A 183 -12.53 -3.64 -9.29
N TRP A 184 -12.31 -3.78 -10.60
CA TRP A 184 -13.17 -3.22 -11.62
C TRP A 184 -14.57 -3.84 -11.63
N SER A 185 -14.67 -5.16 -11.47
CA SER A 185 -15.95 -5.85 -11.36
C SER A 185 -16.77 -5.35 -10.18
N TRP A 186 -16.12 -5.10 -9.03
CA TRP A 186 -16.78 -4.54 -7.86
C TRP A 186 -17.33 -3.14 -8.13
N VAL A 187 -16.57 -2.27 -8.81
CA VAL A 187 -17.02 -0.93 -9.21
C VAL A 187 -18.21 -0.99 -10.15
N LEU A 188 -18.25 -1.94 -11.10
CA LEU A 188 -19.37 -2.11 -12.03
C LEU A 188 -20.67 -2.55 -11.33
N THR A 189 -20.59 -3.19 -10.16
CA THR A 189 -21.78 -3.58 -9.38
C THR A 189 -22.41 -2.43 -8.59
N TRP A 190 -21.85 -1.22 -8.63
CA TRP A 190 -22.37 -0.09 -7.87
C TRP A 190 -23.67 0.47 -8.47
N PRO A 191 -24.75 0.62 -7.67
CA PRO A 191 -25.98 1.23 -8.13
C PRO A 191 -25.82 2.74 -8.32
N ALA A 192 -26.69 3.31 -9.14
CA ALA A 192 -26.65 4.73 -9.53
C ALA A 192 -26.58 5.70 -8.33
N GLY A 193 -27.21 5.35 -7.20
CA GLY A 193 -27.15 6.14 -5.96
C GLY A 193 -25.75 6.24 -5.35
N ALA A 194 -24.95 5.17 -5.41
CA ALA A 194 -23.57 5.18 -4.91
C ALA A 194 -22.66 6.09 -5.78
N TRP A 195 -22.87 6.07 -7.10
CA TRP A 195 -22.20 6.98 -8.03
C TRP A 195 -22.55 8.44 -7.77
N LEU A 196 -23.83 8.74 -7.51
CA LEU A 196 -24.27 10.08 -7.16
C LEU A 196 -23.65 10.57 -5.86
N LEU A 197 -23.55 9.72 -4.82
CA LEU A 197 -22.87 10.09 -3.57
C LEU A 197 -21.37 10.31 -3.78
N LEU A 198 -20.72 9.47 -4.58
CA LEU A 198 -19.30 9.62 -4.90
C LEU A 198 -19.03 10.92 -5.66
N ILE A 199 -19.83 11.21 -6.69
CA ILE A 199 -19.75 12.47 -7.44
C ILE A 199 -20.03 13.66 -6.51
N THR A 200 -21.04 13.57 -5.65
CA THR A 200 -21.37 14.63 -4.68
C THR A 200 -20.22 14.87 -3.71
N ALA A 201 -19.63 13.81 -3.16
CA ALA A 201 -18.47 13.91 -2.27
C ALA A 201 -17.25 14.53 -2.97
N LEU A 202 -16.98 14.14 -4.23
CA LEU A 202 -15.93 14.74 -5.05
C LEU A 202 -16.20 16.22 -5.31
N LEU A 203 -17.44 16.60 -5.65
CA LEU A 203 -17.82 17.99 -5.86
C LEU A 203 -17.66 18.81 -4.57
N VAL A 204 -18.02 18.27 -3.41
CA VAL A 204 -17.79 18.92 -2.12
C VAL A 204 -16.31 19.08 -1.83
N LEU A 205 -15.49 18.06 -2.08
CA LEU A 205 -14.03 18.12 -1.90
C LEU A 205 -13.37 19.13 -2.85
N ILE A 206 -13.84 19.24 -4.09
CA ILE A 206 -13.36 20.23 -5.07
C ILE A 206 -13.85 21.65 -4.71
N ALA A 207 -15.07 21.78 -4.20
CA ALA A 207 -15.65 23.05 -3.77
C ALA A 207 -15.02 23.57 -2.45
N TRP A 208 -14.49 22.67 -1.62
CA TRP A 208 -13.93 23.01 -0.31
C TRP A 208 -12.73 23.99 -0.39
N PRO A 209 -11.72 23.79 -1.27
CA PRO A 209 -10.67 24.78 -1.51
C PRO A 209 -11.19 26.12 -2.06
N LEU A 210 -12.24 26.10 -2.88
CA LEU A 210 -12.82 27.30 -3.49
C LEU A 210 -13.54 28.18 -2.46
N ARG A 211 -14.08 27.59 -1.40
CA ARG A 211 -14.71 28.31 -0.29
C ARG A 211 -13.72 29.18 0.49
N GLY A 212 -12.45 28.78 0.56
CA GLY A 212 -11.38 29.56 1.21
C GLY A 212 -10.90 30.76 0.40
N SER A 213 -10.97 30.70 -0.94
CA SER A 213 -10.53 31.83 -1.79
C SER A 213 -11.55 32.99 -1.82
N ALA A 214 -12.83 32.68 -1.60
CA ALA A 214 -13.90 33.68 -1.50
C ALA A 214 -13.89 34.46 -0.17
N ALA A 215 -13.27 33.91 0.89
CA ALA A 215 -13.19 34.55 2.21
C ALA A 215 -11.97 35.49 2.38
N GLY A 216 -11.00 35.43 1.46
CA GLY A 216 -9.76 36.23 1.51
C GLY A 216 -9.79 37.58 0.80
N LYS A 217 -10.97 38.04 0.34
CA LYS A 217 -11.17 39.40 -0.18
C LYS A 217 -12.11 40.19 0.72
N LYS A 218 -11.60 40.64 1.85
CA LYS A 218 -12.07 41.84 2.55
C LYS A 218 -10.87 42.58 3.10
#